data_AF-A0AA40DLW7-F1
#
_entry.id   AF-A0AA40DLW7-F1
#
_cell.length_a   1.000
_cell.length_b   1.000
_cell.length_c   1.000
_cell.angle_alpha   90.00
_cell.angle_beta   90.00
_cell.angle_gamma   90.00
#
_symmetry.space_group_name_H-M   'P 1'
#
loop_
_entity.id
_entity.type
_entity.pdbx_description
1 polymer ?
#
loop_
_entity_poly.entity_id
_entity_poly.type
_entity_poly.pdbx_seq_one_letter_code
_entity_poly.pdbx_strand_id
1 'polypeptide(L)'
;MARSDEAAAFFHAVYSAVQEIPHGKVTSYGHIAKLVGTPQRPRQVGVCLKHLPSDTAARFNHANVPWQRVINAKGVISPRCVLA
;
A
#
# COMPACT_ATOMS: atom_id res chain seq x y z
N MET A 1 -19.17 -0.72 -3.78
CA MET A 1 -19.24 -1.61 -2.61
C MET A 1 -18.54 -0.93 -1.45
N ALA A 2 -19.27 -0.56 -0.40
CA ALA A 2 -18.64 -0.11 0.84
C ALA A 2 -17.79 -1.27 1.37
N ARG A 3 -16.51 -1.02 1.65
CA ARG A 3 -15.65 -1.99 2.33
C ARG A 3 -16.23 -2.21 3.74
N SER A 4 -16.11 -3.42 4.28
CA SER A 4 -16.39 -3.64 5.71
C SER A 4 -15.52 -2.72 6.56
N ASP A 5 -15.96 -2.38 7.78
CA ASP A 5 -15.22 -1.48 8.67
C ASP A 5 -13.80 -2.00 8.95
N GLU A 6 -13.64 -3.33 9.08
CA GLU A 6 -12.33 -3.97 9.20
C GLU A 6 -11.45 -3.71 7.97
N ALA A 7 -12.01 -3.85 6.76
CA ALA A 7 -11.28 -3.59 5.54
C ALA A 7 -10.93 -2.09 5.41
N ALA A 8 -11.82 -1.19 5.82
CA ALA A 8 -11.51 0.25 5.87
C ALA A 8 -10.36 0.56 6.84
N ALA A 9 -10.39 -0.03 8.05
CA ALA A 9 -9.32 0.10 9.03
C ALA A 9 -7.98 -0.46 8.52
N PHE A 10 -8.00 -1.61 7.85
CA PHE A 10 -6.81 -2.20 7.25
C PHE A 10 -6.20 -1.31 6.16
N PHE A 11 -7.03 -0.76 5.28
CA PHE A 11 -6.58 0.19 4.25
C PHE A 11 -5.95 1.43 4.88
N HIS A 12 -6.59 1.99 5.90
CA HIS A 12 -6.06 3.14 6.63
C HIS A 12 -4.69 2.82 7.26
N ALA A 13 -4.56 1.69 7.96
CA ALA A 13 -3.30 1.27 8.58
C ALA A 13 -2.17 1.09 7.55
N VAL A 14 -2.47 0.46 6.41
CA VAL A 14 -1.49 0.28 5.32
C VAL A 14 -1.05 1.63 4.75
N TYR A 15 -1.98 2.54 4.46
CA TYR A 15 -1.62 3.83 3.89
C TYR A 15 -0.81 4.70 4.85
N SER A 16 -1.19 4.75 6.13
CA SER A 16 -0.42 5.44 7.16
C SER A 16 1.02 4.90 7.27
N ALA A 17 1.19 3.58 7.35
CA ALA A 17 2.52 2.96 7.42
C ALA A 17 3.39 3.25 6.18
N VAL A 18 2.77 3.36 5.00
CA VAL A 18 3.49 3.68 3.75
C VAL A 18 3.92 5.13 3.71
N GLN A 19 3.17 6.07 4.31
CA GLN A 19 3.58 7.47 4.42
C GLN A 19 4.83 7.68 5.28
N GLU A 20 5.09 6.78 6.22
CA GLU A 20 6.27 6.83 7.10
C GLU A 20 7.57 6.40 6.39
N ILE A 21 7.50 5.86 5.17
CA ILE A 21 8.71 5.44 4.43
C ILE A 21 9.50 6.70 4.05
N PRO A 22 10.74 6.89 4.52
CA PRO A 22 11.52 8.09 4.23
C PRO A 22 11.95 8.15 2.76
N HIS A 23 12.28 9.36 2.31
CA HIS A 23 12.78 9.57 0.95
C HIS A 23 14.09 8.79 0.71
N GLY A 24 14.26 8.23 -0.49
CA GLY A 24 15.45 7.44 -0.85
C GLY A 24 15.52 6.05 -0.22
N LYS A 25 14.49 5.64 0.53
CA LYS A 25 14.36 4.29 1.08
C LYS A 25 13.15 3.57 0.50
N VAL A 26 13.22 2.24 0.53
CA VAL A 26 12.17 1.34 0.06
C VAL A 26 11.92 0.28 1.12
N THR A 27 10.74 -0.32 1.07
CA THR A 27 10.34 -1.44 1.93
C THR A 27 9.60 -2.49 1.11
N SER A 28 9.32 -3.65 1.70
CA SER A 28 8.60 -4.73 1.02
C SER A 28 7.14 -4.83 1.49
N TYR A 29 6.29 -5.42 0.64
CA TYR A 29 4.90 -5.71 1.01
C TYR A 29 4.79 -6.56 2.30
N GLY A 30 5.70 -7.53 2.47
CA GLY A 30 5.77 -8.36 3.67
C GLY A 30 6.15 -7.57 4.91
N HIS A 31 7.05 -6.61 4.78
CA HIS A 31 7.43 -5.75 5.90
C HIS A 31 6.26 -4.88 6.35
N ILE A 32 5.55 -4.23 5.42
CA ILE A 32 4.33 -3.46 5.76
C ILE A 32 3.28 -4.35 6.42
N ALA A 33 3.03 -5.55 5.87
CA ALA A 33 2.07 -6.49 6.43
C ALA A 33 2.42 -6.88 7.88
N LYS A 34 3.71 -7.07 8.18
CA LYS A 34 4.20 -7.32 9.54
C LYS A 34 4.00 -6.10 10.45
N LEU A 35 4.27 -4.89 9.97
CA LEU A 35 4.11 -3.65 10.75
C LEU A 35 2.65 -3.40 11.14
N VAL A 36 1.70 -3.67 10.24
CA VAL A 36 0.27 -3.50 10.52
C VAL A 36 -0.36 -4.72 11.24
N GLY A 37 0.45 -5.61 11.81
CA GLY A 37 -0.02 -6.74 12.62
C GLY A 37 -0.61 -7.92 11.83
N THR A 38 -0.40 -7.99 10.51
CA THR A 38 -0.95 -9.04 9.65
C THR A 38 0.11 -9.68 8.74
N PRO A 39 1.16 -10.30 9.31
CA PRO A 39 2.30 -10.82 8.53
C PRO A 39 1.92 -11.82 7.42
N GLN A 40 0.77 -12.49 7.54
CA GLN A 40 0.24 -13.44 6.56
C GLN A 40 -0.45 -12.79 5.35
N ARG A 41 -0.63 -11.46 5.32
CA ARG A 41 -1.45 -10.74 4.31
C ARG A 41 -0.66 -9.80 3.37
N PRO A 42 0.58 -10.09 2.90
CA PRO A 42 1.35 -9.17 2.05
C PRO A 42 0.71 -8.87 0.70
N ARG A 43 -0.01 -9.84 0.12
CA ARG A 43 -0.74 -9.62 -1.14
C ARG A 43 -1.82 -8.56 -0.98
N GLN A 44 -2.45 -8.48 0.18
CA GLN A 44 -3.51 -7.51 0.43
C GLN A 44 -2.98 -6.09 0.58
N VAL A 45 -1.76 -5.90 1.10
CA VAL A 45 -1.06 -4.61 1.03
C VAL A 45 -0.96 -4.14 -0.42
N GLY A 46 -0.59 -5.03 -1.35
CA GLY A 46 -0.57 -4.74 -2.78
C GLY A 46 -1.94 -4.36 -3.34
N VAL A 47 -3.01 -5.04 -2.88
CA VAL A 47 -4.40 -4.68 -3.23
C VAL A 47 -4.77 -3.29 -2.72
N CYS A 48 -4.39 -2.93 -1.48
CA CYS A 48 -4.60 -1.58 -0.96
C CYS A 48 -3.93 -0.54 -1.87
N LEU A 49 -2.64 -0.71 -2.16
CA LEU A 49 -1.90 0.23 -3.01
C LEU A 49 -2.44 0.31 -4.45
N LYS A 50 -3.00 -0.79 -4.99
CA LYS A 50 -3.68 -0.78 -6.29
C LYS A 50 -4.96 0.06 -6.30
N HIS A 51 -5.64 0.19 -5.16
CA HIS A 51 -6.89 0.92 -5.00
C HIS A 51 -6.71 2.27 -4.30
N LEU A 52 -5.50 2.84 -4.34
CA LEU A 52 -5.30 4.24 -4.00
C LEU A 52 -6.16 5.10 -4.95
N PRO A 53 -6.95 6.04 -4.42
CA PRO A 53 -7.74 6.91 -5.28
C PRO A 53 -6.84 7.93 -5.98
N SER A 54 -7.22 8.29 -7.20
CA SER A 54 -6.59 9.38 -7.96
C SER A 54 -7.10 10.76 -7.55
N ASP A 55 -8.21 10.83 -6.81
CA ASP A 55 -8.77 12.07 -6.31
C ASP A 55 -7.83 12.70 -5.26
N THR A 56 -7.32 13.88 -5.57
CA THR A 56 -6.42 14.64 -4.71
C THR A 56 -7.09 15.19 -3.45
N ALA A 57 -8.43 15.30 -3.43
CA ALA A 57 -9.18 15.71 -2.25
C ALA A 57 -9.30 14.60 -1.20
N ALA A 58 -9.07 13.34 -1.58
CA ALA A 58 -9.11 12.22 -0.65
C ALA A 58 -7.94 12.27 0.34
N ARG A 59 -8.20 11.92 1.61
CA ARG A 59 -7.19 11.87 2.69
C ARG A 59 -5.93 11.08 2.30
N PHE A 60 -6.12 9.95 1.61
CA PHE A 60 -5.04 9.16 1.04
C PHE A 60 -5.24 9.09 -0.46
N ASN A 61 -4.21 9.43 -1.22
CA ASN A 61 -4.26 9.47 -2.68
C ASN A 61 -2.87 9.21 -3.29
N HIS A 62 -2.82 9.11 -4.61
CA HIS A 62 -1.57 8.85 -5.34
C HIS A 62 -0.47 9.91 -5.13
N ALA A 63 -0.82 11.15 -4.75
CA ALA A 63 0.16 12.22 -4.54
C ALA A 63 0.77 12.20 -3.13
N ASN A 64 0.03 11.74 -2.11
CA ASN A 64 0.49 11.79 -0.71
C ASN A 64 0.88 10.43 -0.10
N VAL A 65 0.53 9.30 -0.73
CA VAL A 65 0.99 7.97 -0.31
C VAL A 65 2.09 7.51 -1.27
N PRO A 66 3.35 7.34 -0.81
CA PRO A 66 4.48 6.99 -1.68
C PRO A 66 4.49 5.48 -2.03
N TRP A 67 3.44 5.01 -2.71
CA TRP A 67 3.23 3.61 -3.05
C TRP A 67 4.37 2.99 -3.88
N GLN A 68 5.08 3.80 -4.67
CA GLN A 68 6.25 3.39 -5.45
C GLN A 68 7.45 2.95 -4.59
N ARG A 69 7.44 3.23 -3.28
CA ARG A 69 8.49 2.81 -2.34
C ARG A 69 8.26 1.40 -1.77
N VAL A 70 7.18 0.73 -2.17
CA VAL A 70 6.86 -0.64 -1.74
C VAL A 70 7.14 -1.62 -2.89
N ILE A 71 8.12 -2.49 -2.69
CA ILE A 71 8.61 -3.45 -3.70
C ILE A 71 8.41 -4.91 -3.28
N ASN A 72 8.65 -5.85 -4.19
CA ASN A 72 8.51 -7.27 -3.87
C ASN A 72 9.68 -7.78 -3.00
N ALA A 73 9.53 -8.99 -2.44
CA ALA A 73 10.55 -9.61 -1.58
C ALA A 73 11.88 -9.91 -2.29
N LYS A 74 11.89 -9.91 -3.64
CA LYS A 74 13.11 -10.07 -4.46
C LYS A 74 13.84 -8.75 -4.69
N GLY A 75 13.35 -7.63 -4.14
CA GLY A 75 13.95 -6.32 -4.34
C GLY A 75 13.62 -5.68 -5.70
N VAL A 76 12.58 -6.16 -6.40
CA VAL A 76 12.21 -5.69 -7.74
C VAL A 76 10.82 -5.04 -7.72
N ILE A 77 10.57 -4.11 -8.65
CA ILE A 77 9.23 -3.54 -8.87
C ILE A 77 8.30 -4.67 -9.34
N SER A 78 7.17 -4.85 -8.65
CA SER A 78 6.15 -5.80 -9.08
C SER A 78 5.55 -5.37 -10.42
N PRO A 79 5.42 -6.27 -11.40
CA PRO A 79 4.71 -5.98 -12.63
C PRO A 79 3.29 -5.50 -12.30
N ARG A 80 2.95 -4.29 -12.73
CA ARG A 80 1.57 -3.81 -12.68
C ARG A 80 0.99 -4.09 -14.05
N CYS A 81 -0.05 -4.92 -14.10
CA CYS A 81 -0.82 -5.09 -15.32
C CYS A 81 -1.49 -3.75 -15.63
N VAL A 82 -0.94 -3.04 -16.60
CA VAL A 82 -1.61 -1.95 -17.30
C VAL A 82 -2.22 -2.65 -18.50
N LEU A 83 -3.56 -2.74 -18.56
CA LEU A 83 -4.21 -3.06 -19.83
C LEU A 83 -3.84 -1.90 -20.76
N ALA A 84 -3.01 -2.18 -21.76
CA ALA A 84 -2.84 -1.32 -22.92
C ALA A 84 -4.09 -1.44 -23.79
#